data_AF-W4V217-F1
#
_entry.id   AF-W4V217-F1
#
_cell.length_a   1.000
_cell.length_b   1.000
_cell.length_c   1.000
_cell.angle_alpha   90.00
_cell.angle_beta   90.00
_cell.angle_gamma   90.00
#
_symmetry.space_group_name_H-M   'P 1'
#
loop_
_entity.id
_entity.type
_entity.pdbx_description
1 polymer ?
#
loop_
_entity_poly.entity_id
_entity_poly.type
_entity_poly.pdbx_seq_one_letter_code
_entity_poly.pdbx_strand_id
1 'polypeptide(L)'
;MYALIVCNGSIIDYSYHKKFFEEADFIVCADGGALHLQRLGIKPDVLLGDFDSIEDKHLEYYKEQNVEIFKFPSEKDMTDTELAVDTVIDKGYKDIVIIGGTGTRLDHTLSNIFCLSKCLIEV
;
A
#
# COMPACT_ATOMS: atom_id res chain seq x y z
N MET A 1 -9.95 -9.39 -11.29
CA MET A 1 -8.51 -9.16 -11.27
C MET A 1 -8.32 -7.79 -10.67
N TYR A 2 -7.70 -7.69 -9.51
CA TYR A 2 -7.54 -6.41 -8.79
C TYR A 2 -6.17 -6.32 -8.12
N ALA A 3 -5.73 -5.08 -7.93
CA ALA A 3 -4.54 -4.78 -7.14
C ALA A 3 -4.93 -4.42 -5.70
N LEU A 4 -4.13 -4.86 -4.74
CA LEU A 4 -4.30 -4.60 -3.33
C LEU A 4 -3.24 -3.61 -2.86
N ILE A 5 -3.66 -2.53 -2.22
CA ILE A 5 -2.79 -1.55 -1.57
C ILE A 5 -2.93 -1.70 -0.07
N VAL A 6 -1.81 -1.84 0.64
CA VAL A 6 -1.77 -1.90 2.10
C VAL A 6 -1.11 -0.64 2.66
N CYS A 7 -1.89 0.17 3.36
CA CYS A 7 -1.47 1.38 4.04
C CYS A 7 -1.22 1.12 5.54
N ASN A 8 -0.79 2.16 6.27
CA ASN A 8 -0.42 2.10 7.69
C ASN A 8 -1.59 2.32 8.68
N GLY A 9 -2.84 2.37 8.23
CA GLY A 9 -3.99 2.53 9.12
C GLY A 9 -4.27 1.27 9.93
N SER A 10 -4.76 1.44 11.16
CA SER A 10 -4.93 0.34 12.11
C SER A 10 -5.87 -0.77 11.61
N ILE A 11 -5.36 -2.00 11.55
CA ILE A 11 -6.13 -3.22 11.26
C ILE A 11 -6.36 -3.97 12.57
N ILE A 12 -7.64 -4.11 12.97
CA ILE A 12 -8.05 -4.79 14.21
C ILE A 12 -8.17 -6.30 13.99
N ASP A 13 -8.79 -6.70 12.88
CA ASP A 13 -9.03 -8.10 12.54
C ASP A 13 -8.38 -8.46 11.20
N TYR A 14 -7.20 -9.07 11.27
CA TYR A 14 -6.49 -9.56 10.10
C TYR A 14 -7.21 -10.71 9.39
N SER A 15 -8.03 -11.49 10.10
CA SER A 15 -8.71 -12.66 9.54
C SER A 15 -9.77 -12.26 8.51
N TYR A 16 -10.49 -11.16 8.77
CA TYR A 16 -11.44 -10.57 7.81
C TYR A 16 -10.79 -10.19 6.47
N HIS A 17 -9.52 -9.77 6.52
CA HIS A 17 -8.81 -9.26 5.36
C HIS A 17 -8.15 -10.37 4.53
N LYS A 18 -8.02 -11.58 5.07
CA LYS A 18 -7.24 -12.67 4.47
C LYS A 18 -7.66 -12.98 3.02
N LYS A 19 -8.97 -13.00 2.75
CA LYS A 19 -9.51 -13.24 1.40
C LYS A 19 -8.98 -12.23 0.37
N PHE A 20 -8.76 -10.98 0.76
CA PHE A 20 -8.29 -9.95 -0.16
C PHE A 20 -6.84 -10.17 -0.59
N PHE A 21 -6.04 -10.84 0.23
CA PHE A 21 -4.68 -11.18 -0.12
C PHE A 21 -4.59 -12.44 -0.99
N GLU A 22 -5.48 -13.41 -0.75
CA GLU A 22 -5.54 -14.66 -1.50
C GLU A 22 -6.05 -14.46 -2.93
N GLU A 23 -6.91 -13.45 -3.15
CA GLU A 23 -7.54 -13.17 -4.45
C GLU A 23 -6.86 -12.01 -5.23
N ALA A 24 -5.90 -11.30 -4.64
CA ALA A 24 -5.22 -10.18 -5.29
C ALA A 24 -4.19 -10.68 -6.32
N ASP A 25 -4.14 -10.02 -7.47
CA ASP A 25 -3.18 -10.33 -8.53
C ASP A 25 -1.85 -9.57 -8.36
N PHE A 26 -1.89 -8.46 -7.60
CA PHE A 26 -0.73 -7.61 -7.34
C PHE A 26 -0.89 -6.89 -6.01
N ILE A 27 0.14 -6.91 -5.16
CA ILE A 27 0.13 -6.34 -3.82
C ILE A 27 1.20 -5.25 -3.71
N VAL A 28 0.74 -4.03 -3.46
CA VAL A 28 1.60 -2.87 -3.17
C VAL A 28 1.50 -2.51 -1.70
N CYS A 29 2.65 -2.38 -1.06
CA CYS A 29 2.76 -1.91 0.29
C CYS A 29 3.17 -0.44 0.30
N ALA A 30 2.37 0.41 0.92
CA ALA A 30 2.69 1.81 1.17
C ALA A 30 3.27 1.96 2.58
N ASP A 31 4.57 2.28 2.64
CA ASP A 31 5.29 2.70 3.83
C ASP A 31 5.04 1.79 5.05
N GLY A 32 4.47 2.29 6.16
CA GLY A 32 4.24 1.52 7.38
C GLY A 32 3.27 0.33 7.26
N GLY A 33 2.55 0.19 6.14
CA GLY A 33 1.75 -1.02 5.83
C GLY A 33 2.57 -2.32 5.86
N ALA A 34 3.89 -2.21 5.76
CA ALA A 34 4.85 -3.30 5.79
C ALA A 34 4.74 -4.13 7.09
N LEU A 35 4.39 -3.48 8.21
CA LEU A 35 4.18 -4.14 9.49
C LEU A 35 2.98 -5.09 9.46
N HIS A 36 1.90 -4.71 8.77
CA HIS A 36 0.71 -5.55 8.63
C HIS A 36 1.02 -6.79 7.80
N LEU A 37 1.70 -6.60 6.68
CA LEU A 37 2.13 -7.69 5.81
C LEU A 37 3.07 -8.67 6.52
N GLN A 38 3.99 -8.16 7.35
CA GLN A 38 4.95 -9.01 8.06
C GLN A 38 4.24 -9.86 9.12
N ARG A 39 3.25 -9.28 9.82
CA ARG A 39 2.40 -10.02 10.79
C ARG A 39 1.55 -11.09 10.11
N LEU A 40 1.14 -10.86 8.87
CA LEU A 40 0.38 -11.81 8.07
C LEU A 40 1.27 -12.85 7.37
N GLY A 41 2.59 -12.68 7.37
CA GLY A 41 3.51 -13.52 6.60
C GLY A 41 3.35 -13.37 5.09
N ILE A 42 2.90 -12.19 4.63
CA ILE A 42 2.63 -11.89 3.22
C ILE A 42 3.79 -11.09 2.65
N LYS A 43 4.25 -11.52 1.48
CA LYS A 43 5.26 -10.80 0.69
C LYS A 43 4.54 -9.90 -0.33
N PRO A 44 4.70 -8.56 -0.28
CA PRO A 44 4.21 -7.70 -1.35
C PRO A 44 5.07 -7.86 -2.60
N ASP A 45 4.51 -7.51 -3.75
CA ASP A 45 5.27 -7.40 -5.00
C ASP A 45 6.16 -6.15 -4.97
N VAL A 46 5.60 -5.05 -4.45
CA VAL A 46 6.27 -3.75 -4.35
C VAL A 46 6.08 -3.16 -2.95
N LEU A 47 7.16 -2.67 -2.37
CA LEU A 47 7.13 -1.80 -1.19
C LEU A 47 7.60 -0.40 -1.60
N LEU A 48 6.81 0.63 -1.32
CA LEU A 48 7.15 1.99 -1.67
C LEU A 48 6.85 2.97 -0.55
N GLY A 49 7.62 4.05 -0.50
CA GLY A 49 7.42 5.12 0.46
C GLY A 49 8.65 6.00 0.59
N ASP A 50 8.57 7.02 1.43
CA ASP A 50 9.77 7.71 1.92
C ASP A 50 10.40 7.01 3.14
N PHE A 51 9.64 6.10 3.75
CA PHE A 51 10.02 5.24 4.85
C PHE A 51 10.23 5.97 6.19
N ASP A 52 9.52 7.09 6.40
CA ASP A 52 9.59 7.84 7.64
C ASP A 52 8.81 7.18 8.81
N SER A 53 7.83 6.32 8.49
CA SER A 53 6.96 5.68 9.47
C SER A 53 7.23 4.18 9.67
N ILE A 54 8.33 3.67 9.09
CA ILE A 54 8.76 2.28 9.19
C ILE A 54 10.15 2.19 9.85
N GLU A 55 10.32 1.25 10.79
CA GLU A 55 11.64 0.97 11.36
C GLU A 55 12.52 0.21 10.35
N ASP A 56 13.83 0.51 10.32
CA ASP A 56 14.81 -0.10 9.41
C ASP A 56 14.76 -1.64 9.39
N LYS A 57 14.47 -2.28 10.53
CA LYS A 57 14.36 -3.75 10.64
C LYS A 57 13.28 -4.34 9.73
N HIS A 58 12.19 -3.62 9.50
CA HIS A 58 11.08 -4.07 8.65
C HIS A 58 11.43 -3.91 7.17
N LEU A 59 12.11 -2.81 6.82
CA LEU A 59 12.68 -2.62 5.48
C LEU A 59 13.69 -3.73 5.16
N GLU A 60 14.60 -4.02 6.07
CA GLU A 60 15.65 -5.03 5.86
C GLU A 60 15.04 -6.43 5.71
N TYR A 61 14.04 -6.76 6.51
CA TYR A 61 13.28 -8.01 6.36
C TYR A 61 12.77 -8.21 4.93
N TYR A 62 12.21 -7.18 4.28
CA TYR A 62 11.72 -7.29 2.91
C TYR A 62 12.83 -7.26 1.85
N LYS A 63 13.96 -6.58 2.12
CA LYS A 63 15.14 -6.68 1.26
C LYS A 63 15.69 -8.10 1.20
N GLU A 64 15.82 -8.77 2.35
CA GLU A 64 16.27 -10.17 2.43
C GLU A 64 15.34 -11.13 1.68
N GLN A 65 14.05 -10.80 1.61
CA GLN A 65 13.05 -11.56 0.84
C GLN A 65 13.06 -11.24 -0.66
N ASN A 66 13.95 -10.37 -1.15
CA ASN A 66 13.97 -9.88 -2.53
C ASN A 66 12.62 -9.27 -2.95
N VAL A 67 12.05 -8.39 -2.12
CA VAL A 67 10.94 -7.50 -2.51
C VAL A 67 11.50 -6.32 -3.29
N GLU A 68 10.77 -5.86 -4.31
CA GLU A 68 11.10 -4.62 -5.01
C GLU A 68 10.77 -3.41 -4.14
N ILE A 69 11.77 -2.60 -3.80
CA ILE A 69 11.62 -1.46 -2.89
C ILE A 69 11.89 -0.15 -3.63
N PHE A 70 10.88 0.71 -3.72
CA PHE A 70 11.02 2.06 -4.28
C PHE A 70 11.05 3.10 -3.18
N LYS A 71 12.23 3.72 -2.98
CA LYS A 71 12.39 4.84 -2.06
C LYS A 71 12.12 6.15 -2.79
N PHE A 72 11.20 6.95 -2.24
CA PHE A 72 10.89 8.30 -2.72
C PHE A 72 11.39 9.35 -1.72
N PRO A 73 11.67 10.59 -2.15
CA PRO A 73 11.97 11.67 -1.22
C PRO A 73 10.73 12.04 -0.38
N SER A 74 10.95 12.45 0.87
CA SER A 74 9.88 12.95 1.76
C SER A 74 9.32 14.29 1.28
N GLU A 75 10.17 15.14 0.70
CA GLU A 75 9.74 16.38 0.04
C GLU A 75 9.22 16.07 -1.36
N LYS A 76 7.95 15.65 -1.43
CA LYS A 76 7.19 15.45 -2.65
C LYS A 76 5.75 15.92 -2.46
N ASP A 77 5.08 16.30 -3.55
CA ASP A 77 3.68 16.77 -3.52
C ASP A 77 2.65 15.62 -3.54
N MET A 78 3.05 14.40 -3.17
CA MET A 78 2.23 13.19 -3.25
C MET A 78 2.35 12.35 -1.98
N THR A 79 1.25 11.72 -1.56
CA THR A 79 1.30 10.75 -0.45
C THR A 79 1.85 9.39 -0.93
N ASP A 80 2.32 8.56 -0.01
CA ASP A 80 2.74 7.19 -0.36
C ASP A 80 1.60 6.32 -0.87
N THR A 81 0.37 6.55 -0.35
CA THR A 81 -0.81 5.83 -0.87
C THR A 81 -1.15 6.28 -2.28
N GLU A 82 -0.98 7.57 -2.58
CA GLU A 82 -1.17 8.09 -3.94
C GLU A 82 -0.15 7.51 -4.92
N LEU A 83 1.13 7.41 -4.54
CA LEU A 83 2.14 6.72 -5.33
C LEU A 83 1.80 5.25 -5.56
N ALA A 84 1.25 4.57 -4.56
CA ALA A 84 0.79 3.19 -4.71
C ALA A 84 -0.37 3.07 -5.69
N VAL A 85 -1.33 4.01 -5.66
CA VAL A 85 -2.44 4.06 -6.62
C VAL A 85 -1.91 4.28 -8.04
N ASP A 86 -0.99 5.23 -8.23
CA ASP A 86 -0.39 5.47 -9.55
C ASP A 86 0.38 4.25 -10.05
N THR A 87 1.14 3.58 -9.17
CA THR A 87 1.88 2.35 -9.50
C THR A 87 0.98 1.23 -10.00
N VAL A 88 -0.19 1.03 -9.39
CA VAL A 88 -1.11 -0.04 -9.84
C VAL A 88 -1.85 0.35 -11.11
N ILE A 89 -2.19 1.63 -11.29
CA ILE A 89 -2.78 2.15 -12.53
C ILE A 89 -1.81 2.00 -13.71
N ASP A 90 -0.53 2.34 -13.52
CA ASP A 90 0.52 2.19 -14.55
C ASP A 90 0.74 0.72 -14.96
N LYS A 91 0.42 -0.22 -14.06
CA LYS A 91 0.40 -1.66 -14.34
C LYS A 91 -0.88 -2.15 -15.01
N GLY A 92 -1.85 -1.28 -15.25
CA GLY A 92 -3.10 -1.56 -15.94
C GLY A 92 -4.26 -2.03 -15.05
N TYR A 93 -4.14 -1.92 -13.72
CA TYR A 93 -5.22 -2.27 -12.80
C TYR A 93 -6.26 -1.15 -12.72
N LYS A 94 -7.54 -1.51 -12.86
CA LYS A 94 -8.69 -0.60 -12.68
C LYS A 94 -9.46 -0.85 -11.39
N ASP A 95 -9.49 -2.12 -10.96
CA ASP A 95 -10.05 -2.52 -9.68
C ASP A 95 -8.94 -2.47 -8.63
N ILE A 96 -9.11 -1.61 -7.62
CA ILE A 96 -8.16 -1.44 -6.52
C ILE A 96 -8.88 -1.65 -5.19
N VAL A 97 -8.26 -2.42 -4.30
CA VAL A 97 -8.68 -2.54 -2.90
C VAL A 97 -7.62 -1.87 -2.04
N ILE A 98 -8.05 -0.96 -1.14
CA ILE A 98 -7.16 -0.30 -0.17
C ILE A 98 -7.48 -0.83 1.23
N ILE A 99 -6.49 -1.43 1.89
CA ILE A 99 -6.57 -1.88 3.28
C ILE A 99 -5.72 -0.95 4.16
N GLY A 100 -6.19 -0.65 5.37
CA GLY A 100 -5.50 0.31 6.24
C GLY A 100 -5.58 1.75 5.71
N GLY A 101 -6.47 2.03 4.76
CA GLY A 101 -6.64 3.37 4.17
C GLY A 101 -7.38 4.36 5.07
N THR A 102 -7.87 3.93 6.23
CA THR A 102 -8.58 4.76 7.22
C THR A 102 -7.83 4.75 8.54
N GLY A 103 -7.97 5.81 9.34
CA GLY A 103 -7.34 5.84 10.67
C GLY A 103 -7.70 7.08 11.47
N THR A 104 -6.76 7.52 12.30
CA THR A 104 -6.93 8.69 13.19
C THR A 104 -6.79 10.03 12.45
N ARG A 105 -6.10 10.04 11.30
CA ARG A 105 -5.90 11.20 10.43
C ARG A 105 -6.96 11.25 9.34
N LEU A 106 -7.98 12.08 9.55
CA LEU A 106 -9.09 12.25 8.61
C LEU A 106 -8.62 12.82 7.26
N ASP A 107 -7.64 13.72 7.29
CA ASP A 107 -7.00 14.29 6.10
C ASP A 107 -6.38 13.20 5.21
N HIS A 108 -5.67 12.23 5.79
CA HIS A 108 -5.15 11.08 5.04
C HIS A 108 -6.28 10.19 4.51
N THR A 109 -7.32 9.96 5.32
CA THR A 109 -8.49 9.16 4.91
C THR A 109 -9.19 9.79 3.70
N LEU A 110 -9.40 11.11 3.73
CA LEU A 110 -9.99 11.85 2.61
C LEU A 110 -9.09 11.82 1.37
N SER A 111 -7.78 12.00 1.54
CA SER A 111 -6.81 11.87 0.44
C SER A 111 -6.91 10.48 -0.23
N ASN A 112 -7.00 9.41 0.55
CA ASN A 112 -7.16 8.05 0.02
C ASN A 112 -8.48 7.88 -0.75
N ILE A 113 -9.57 8.45 -0.25
CA ILE A 113 -10.86 8.44 -0.97
C ILE A 113 -10.74 9.20 -2.29
N PHE A 114 -10.07 10.36 -2.31
CA PHE A 114 -9.86 11.13 -3.54
C PHE A 114 -8.95 10.40 -4.54
N CYS A 115 -7.98 9.60 -4.08
CA CYS A 115 -7.17 8.79 -4.99
C CYS A 115 -8.03 7.81 -5.82
N LEU A 116 -9.17 7.35 -5.31
CA LEU A 116 -10.07 6.47 -6.07
C LEU A 116 -10.64 7.14 -7.33
N SER A 117 -10.71 8.48 -7.40
CA SER A 117 -11.15 9.15 -8.63
C SER A 117 -10.16 8.99 -9.77
N LYS A 118 -8.87 8.71 -9.49
CA LYS A 118 -7.88 8.41 -10.53
C LYS A 118 -8.21 7.13 -11.30
N CYS A 119 -8.94 6.20 -10.68
CA CYS A 119 -9.37 4.94 -11.30
C CYS A 119 -10.52 5.14 -12.31
N LEU A 120 -11.19 6.28 -12.26
CA LEU A 120 -12.34 6.61 -13.13
C LEU A 120 -11.91 7.27 -14.45
N ILE A 121 -10.65 7.67 -14.57
CA ILE A 121 -10.15 8.35 -15.76
C ILE A 121 -9.88 7.30 -16.84
N GLU A 122 -10.74 7.26 -17.85
CA GLU A 122 -10.42 6.58 -19.10
C GLU A 122 -9.32 7.38 -19.81
N VAL A 123 -8.14 6.75 -19.96
CA VAL A 123 -7.07 7.23 -20.87
C VAL A 123 -7.41 6.81 -22.29
#